data_AF-G5ZYE3-F1
#
_entry.id   AF-G5ZYE3-F1
#
_cell.length_a   1.000
_cell.length_b   1.000
_cell.length_c   1.000
_cell.angle_alpha   90.00
_cell.angle_beta   90.00
_cell.angle_gamma   90.00
#
_symmetry.space_group_name_H-M   'P 1'
#
loop_
_entity.id
_entity.type
_entity.pdbx_description
1 polymer ?
#
loop_
_entity_poly.entity_id
_entity_poly.type
_entity_poly.pdbx_seq_one_letter_code
_entity_poly.pdbx_strand_id
1 'polypeptide(L)' 'MKRWRHLIVAVCLVPAMSIYVILCLYLSEFVVGFHWGLDLAYFVVSGLAWLFPAGRVISWLAASES' A
#
# COMPACT_ATOMS: atom_id res chain seq x y z
N MET A 1 10.43 18.02 18.83
CA MET A 1 9.07 17.72 18.34
C MET A 1 9.04 16.48 17.42
N LYS A 2 9.72 15.37 17.77
CA LYS A 2 9.87 14.18 16.91
C LYS A 2 8.70 13.16 17.00
N ARG A 3 8.06 13.00 18.17
CA ARG A 3 6.99 12.00 18.43
C ARG A 3 5.70 12.22 17.62
N TRP A 4 5.31 13.46 17.35
CA TRP A 4 4.07 13.77 16.63
C TRP A 4 4.09 13.33 15.16
N ARG A 5 5.29 13.23 14.55
CA ARG A 5 5.45 12.85 13.14
C ARG A 5 5.14 11.37 12.92
N HIS A 6 5.59 10.49 13.81
CA HIS A 6 5.23 9.06 13.74
C HIS A 6 3.73 8.84 13.91
N LEU A 7 3.06 9.62 14.76
CA LEU A 7 1.61 9.60 14.90
C LEU A 7 0.89 10.05 13.63
N ILE A 8 1.30 11.17 13.03
CA ILE A 8 0.73 11.66 11.77
C ILE A 8 0.92 10.64 10.65
N VAL A 9 2.12 10.06 10.54
CA VAL A 9 2.42 9.03 9.54
C VAL A 9 1.55 7.80 9.77
N ALA A 10 1.41 7.31 11.00
CA ALA A 10 0.53 6.17 11.30
C ALA A 10 -0.93 6.47 10.98
N VAL A 11 -1.43 7.65 11.37
CA VAL A 11 -2.81 8.09 11.13
C VAL A 11 -3.11 8.30 9.64
N CYS A 12 -2.13 8.70 8.83
CA CYS A 12 -2.29 8.80 7.37
C CYS A 12 -2.07 7.46 6.65
N LEU A 13 -1.18 6.61 7.17
CA LEU A 13 -0.85 5.32 6.57
C LEU A 13 -2.06 4.38 6.59
N VAL A 14 -2.76 4.29 7.72
CA VAL A 14 -3.94 3.42 7.87
C VAL A 14 -5.01 3.72 6.79
N PRO A 15 -5.55 4.95 6.65
CA PRO A 15 -6.54 5.26 5.63
C PRO A 15 -5.99 5.15 4.20
N ALA A 16 -4.73 5.52 3.96
CA ALA A 16 -4.11 5.33 2.65
C ALA A 16 -4.08 3.84 2.25
N MET A 17 -3.73 2.97 3.21
CA MET A 17 -3.71 1.53 3.02
C MET A 17 -5.12 0.95 2.86
N SER A 18 -6.10 1.45 3.62
CA SER A 18 -7.50 1.07 3.45
C SER A 18 -8.02 1.42 2.05
N ILE A 19 -7.76 2.64 1.56
CA ILE A 19 -8.14 3.07 0.21
C ILE A 19 -7.48 2.18 -0.84
N TYR A 20 -6.20 1.86 -0.66
CA TYR A 20 -5.46 0.98 -1.57
C TYR A 20 -6.07 -0.42 -1.66
N VAL A 21 -6.40 -1.02 -0.51
CA VAL A 21 -7.03 -2.36 -0.47
C VAL A 21 -8.41 -2.31 -1.13
N ILE A 22 -9.23 -1.30 -0.82
CA ILE A 22 -10.56 -1.13 -1.46
C ILE A 22 -10.41 -1.03 -2.98
N LEU A 23 -9.45 -0.24 -3.46
CA LEU A 23 -9.18 -0.10 -4.89
C LEU A 23 -8.76 -1.44 -5.52
N CYS A 24 -7.89 -2.20 -4.85
CA CYS A 24 -7.44 -3.52 -5.32
C CYS A 24 -8.59 -4.53 -5.35
N LEU A 25 -9.48 -4.51 -4.37
CA LEU A 25 -10.65 -5.39 -4.35
C LEU A 25 -11.65 -5.00 -5.45
N TYR A 26 -11.91 -3.71 -5.64
CA TYR A 26 -12.75 -3.23 -6.72
C TYR A 26 -12.21 -3.63 -8.10
N LEU A 27 -10.92 -3.42 -8.33
CA LEU A 27 -10.26 -3.83 -9.58
C LEU A 27 -10.24 -5.35 -9.75
N SER A 28 -10.23 -6.11 -8.65
CA SER A 28 -10.25 -7.57 -8.71
C SER A 28 -11.53 -8.11 -9.33
N GLU A 29 -12.67 -7.42 -9.21
CA GLU A 29 -13.94 -7.84 -9.85
C GLU A 29 -13.86 -7.88 -11.39
N PHE A 30 -12.94 -7.13 -12.00
CA PHE A 30 -12.77 -7.08 -13.45
C PHE A 30 -11.75 -8.10 -13.98
N VAL A 31 -10.83 -8.55 -13.13
CA VAL A 31 -9.69 -9.39 -13.52
C VAL A 31 -9.86 -10.83 -13.02
N VAL A 32 -10.37 -10.99 -11.80
CA VAL A 32 -10.48 -12.28 -11.12
C VAL A 32 -11.68 -13.06 -11.66
N GLY A 33 -11.46 -14.34 -11.94
CA GLY A 33 -12.49 -15.26 -12.43
C GLY A 33 -12.38 -15.63 -13.91
N PHE A 34 -11.46 -15.02 -14.66
CA PHE A 34 -11.14 -15.46 -16.02
C PHE A 34 -10.25 -16.71 -16.03
N HIS A 35 -9.12 -16.66 -15.32
CA HIS A 35 -8.18 -17.79 -15.21
C HIS A 35 -7.40 -17.71 -13.89
N TRP A 36 -7.21 -18.85 -13.23
CA TRP A 36 -6.47 -18.94 -11.97
C TRP A 36 -5.06 -18.32 -12.01
N GLY A 37 -4.39 -18.36 -13.16
CA GLY A 37 -3.06 -17.76 -13.34
C GLY A 37 -3.09 -16.23 -13.40
N LEU A 38 -4.15 -15.65 -13.96
CA LEU A 38 -4.39 -14.21 -13.93
C LEU A 38 -4.71 -13.74 -12.52
N ASP A 39 -5.52 -14.51 -11.79
CA ASP A 39 -5.84 -14.23 -10.39
C ASP A 39 -4.55 -14.20 -9.54
N LEU A 40 -3.69 -15.22 -9.70
CA LEU A 40 -2.40 -15.29 -9.01
C LEU A 40 -1.51 -14.09 -9.38
N ALA A 41 -1.35 -13.80 -10.67
CA ALA A 41 -0.55 -12.67 -11.12
C ALA A 41 -1.07 -11.33 -10.57
N TYR A 42 -2.39 -11.14 -10.59
CA TYR A 42 -3.04 -9.95 -10.08
C TYR A 42 -2.79 -9.74 -8.58
N PHE A 43 -2.97 -10.79 -7.76
CA PHE A 43 -2.73 -10.70 -6.32
C PHE A 43 -1.25 -10.53 -5.98
N VAL A 44 -0.34 -11.18 -6.71
CA VAL A 44 1.12 -11.00 -6.51
C VAL A 44 1.54 -9.58 -6.86
N VAL A 45 1.13 -9.06 -8.02
CA VAL A 45 1.49 -7.71 -8.46
C VAL A 45 0.87 -6.66 -7.53
N SER A 46 -0.41 -6.81 -7.16
CA SER A 46 -1.05 -5.89 -6.21
C SER A 46 -0.40 -5.99 -4.82
N GLY A 47 -0.12 -7.19 -4.33
CA GLY A 47 0.59 -7.38 -3.06
C GLY A 47 2.00 -6.80 -3.02
N LEU A 48 2.65 -6.64 -4.17
CA LEU A 48 3.98 -6.01 -4.27
C LEU A 48 3.92 -4.52 -4.64
N ALA A 49 2.87 -4.07 -5.33
CA ALA A 49 2.77 -2.69 -5.80
C ALA A 49 2.75 -1.67 -4.65
N TRP A 50 2.18 -2.02 -3.49
CA TRP A 50 2.18 -1.14 -2.31
C TRP A 50 3.57 -0.96 -1.66
N LEU A 51 4.57 -1.81 -1.98
CA LEU A 51 5.93 -1.68 -1.45
C LEU A 51 6.58 -0.37 -1.91
N PHE A 52 6.28 0.10 -3.12
CA PHE A 52 6.82 1.35 -3.66
C PHE A 52 6.45 2.58 -2.81
N PRO A 53 5.16 2.85 -2.55
CA PRO A 53 4.77 3.97 -1.69
C PRO A 53 5.25 3.76 -0.25
N ALA A 54 5.21 2.53 0.28
CA ALA A 54 5.70 2.25 1.63
C ALA A 54 7.19 2.59 1.79
N GLY A 55 8.04 2.17 0.85
CA GLY A 55 9.46 2.48 0.85
C GLY A 55 9.74 3.98 0.82
N ARG A 56 8.93 4.75 0.08
CA ARG A 56 9.04 6.21 0.03
C ARG A 56 8.74 6.86 1.39
N VAL A 57 7.69 6.40 2.08
CA VAL A 57 7.31 6.90 3.41
C VAL A 57 8.39 6.57 4.44
N ILE A 58 8.91 5.34 4.42
CA ILE A 58 9.96 4.90 5.34
C ILE A 58 11.26 5.68 5.09
N SER A 59 11.67 5.86 3.83
CA SER A 59 12.86 6.63 3.48
C SER A 59 12.75 8.10 3.88
N TRP A 60 11.57 8.71 3.71
CA TRP A 60 11.32 10.07 4.20
C TRP A 60 11.44 10.15 5.72
N LEU A 61 10.86 9.18 6.43
CA LEU A 61 10.96 9.08 7.89
C LEU A 61 12.43 9.00 8.33
N ALA A 62 13.21 8.13 7.70
CA ALA A 62 14.63 7.94 7.99
C ALA A 62 15.48 9.20 7.71
N ALA A 63 15.30 9.83 6.55
CA ALA A 63 16.04 11.04 6.18
C ALA A 63 15.72 12.23 7.09
N SER A 64 14.51 12.26 7.63
CA SER A 64 14.05 13.32 8.54
C SER A 64 14.40 13.09 10.01
N GLU A 65 15.07 11.98 10.32
CA GLU A 65 15.61 11.70 11.65
C GLU A 65 17.10 12.06 11.78
N SER A 66 17.78 12.28 10.63
CA SER A 66 19.17 12.72 10.49
C SER A 66 19.40 14.15 11.00
#